data_AF-A0A0S3K9H6-F1
#
_entry.id   AF-A0A0S3K9H6-F1
#
_cell.length_a   1.000
_cell.length_b   1.000
_cell.length_c   1.000
_cell.angle_alpha   90.00
_cell.angle_beta   90.00
_cell.angle_gamma   90.00
#
_symmetry.space_group_name_H-M   'P 1'
#
loop_
_entity.id
_entity.type
_entity.pdbx_description
1 polymer ?
#
loop_
_entity_poly.entity_id
_entity_poly.type
_entity_poly.pdbx_seq_one_letter_code
_entity_poly.pdbx_strand_id
1 'polypeptide(L)'
;MIIIKGNNSRKINKIWELVKKDHTGKKVAIIGYPGGIPYNFIRAKQMPAYETMTKHNTLDDLTVFLKETKDRFEAIILYIDCESHLIESIKDVTKSYKEHFILTVYDEKVYEQVVDGE
;
A
#
# COMPACT_ATOMS: atom_id res chain seq x y z
N MET A 1 -3.92 -3.88 10.78
CA MET A 1 -3.07 -3.32 9.70
C MET A 1 -1.66 -3.88 9.81
N ILE A 2 -1.07 -4.26 8.69
CA ILE A 2 0.35 -4.67 8.59
C ILE A 2 1.13 -3.51 7.98
N ILE A 3 2.29 -3.17 8.54
CA ILE A 3 3.15 -2.08 8.04
C ILE A 3 4.43 -2.69 7.44
N ILE A 4 4.73 -2.33 6.21
CA ILE A 4 5.94 -2.77 5.50
C ILE A 4 6.82 -1.55 5.26
N LYS A 5 7.97 -1.52 5.94
CA LYS A 5 9.03 -0.53 5.74
C LYS A 5 10.09 -1.07 4.79
N GLY A 6 10.66 -0.20 3.94
CA GLY A 6 11.81 -0.54 3.10
C GLY A 6 11.80 0.12 1.71
N ASN A 7 12.68 -0.33 0.83
CA ASN A 7 12.76 0.09 -0.58
C ASN A 7 11.77 -0.68 -1.47
N ASN A 8 11.56 -0.20 -2.70
CA ASN A 8 10.51 -0.72 -3.61
C ASN A 8 10.57 -2.23 -3.83
N SER A 9 11.73 -2.78 -4.18
CA SER A 9 11.85 -4.22 -4.48
C SER A 9 11.55 -5.11 -3.27
N ARG A 10 12.03 -4.74 -2.07
CA ARG A 10 11.73 -5.51 -0.85
C ARG A 10 10.26 -5.40 -0.44
N LYS A 11 9.64 -4.22 -0.63
CA LYS A 11 8.22 -4.00 -0.35
C LYS A 11 7.34 -4.87 -1.26
N ILE A 12 7.63 -4.90 -2.56
CA ILE A 12 6.91 -5.72 -3.54
C ILE A 12 6.92 -7.21 -3.14
N ASN A 13 8.10 -7.75 -2.83
CA ASN A 13 8.22 -9.17 -2.47
C ASN A 13 7.45 -9.49 -1.18
N LYS A 14 7.57 -8.65 -0.15
CA LYS A 14 6.82 -8.85 1.12
C LYS A 14 5.30 -8.77 0.92
N ILE A 15 4.82 -7.83 0.10
CA ILE A 15 3.41 -7.74 -0.24
C ILE A 15 2.96 -9.05 -0.90
N TRP A 16 3.71 -9.55 -1.87
CA TRP A 16 3.39 -10.80 -2.55
C TRP A 16 3.36 -12.01 -1.62
N GLU A 17 4.32 -12.11 -0.70
CA GLU A 17 4.36 -13.19 0.30
C GLU A 17 3.11 -13.16 1.19
N LEU A 18 2.74 -11.97 1.71
CA LEU A 18 1.55 -11.80 2.55
C LEU A 18 0.26 -12.12 1.80
N VAL A 19 0.13 -11.61 0.57
CA VAL A 19 -1.05 -11.87 -0.26
C VAL A 19 -1.17 -13.37 -0.54
N LYS A 20 -0.09 -14.03 -0.96
CA LYS A 20 -0.13 -15.47 -1.27
C LYS A 20 -0.44 -16.32 -0.04
N LYS A 21 0.08 -15.93 1.13
CA LYS A 21 -0.14 -16.66 2.37
C LYS A 21 -1.57 -16.52 2.90
N ASP A 22 -2.07 -15.28 2.97
CA ASP A 22 -3.27 -14.96 3.76
C ASP A 22 -4.48 -14.54 2.91
N HIS A 23 -4.25 -14.27 1.61
CA HIS A 23 -5.25 -13.69 0.71
C HIS A 23 -5.36 -14.36 -0.67
N THR A 24 -4.84 -15.59 -0.84
CA THR A 24 -5.05 -16.36 -2.07
C THR A 24 -6.56 -16.61 -2.30
N GLY A 25 -7.06 -16.25 -3.48
CA GLY A 25 -8.47 -16.36 -3.86
C GLY A 25 -9.38 -15.23 -3.34
N LYS A 26 -8.85 -14.29 -2.56
CA LYS A 26 -9.59 -13.14 -2.02
C LYS A 26 -9.56 -11.94 -2.97
N LYS A 27 -10.55 -11.06 -2.85
CA LYS A 27 -10.57 -9.78 -3.57
C LYS A 27 -9.64 -8.78 -2.89
N VAL A 28 -8.44 -8.60 -3.45
CA VAL A 28 -7.43 -7.66 -2.93
C VAL A 28 -7.27 -6.50 -3.90
N ALA A 29 -7.32 -5.27 -3.41
CA ALA A 29 -7.01 -4.07 -4.18
C ALA A 29 -5.66 -3.47 -3.79
N ILE A 30 -5.02 -2.78 -4.73
CA ILE A 30 -3.87 -1.93 -4.46
C ILE A 30 -4.23 -0.49 -4.80
N ILE A 31 -3.92 0.44 -3.89
CA ILE A 31 -4.13 1.87 -4.08
C ILE A 31 -2.83 2.61 -3.82
N GLY A 32 -2.54 3.63 -4.62
CA GLY A 32 -1.29 4.38 -4.54
C GLY A 32 -1.38 5.72 -5.26
N TYR A 33 -0.26 6.43 -5.26
CA TYR A 33 -0.11 7.65 -6.05
C TYR A 33 0.04 7.32 -7.56
N PRO A 34 -0.32 8.24 -8.47
CA PRO A 34 -0.02 8.14 -9.89
C PRO A 34 1.45 7.78 -10.15
N GLY A 35 1.67 6.68 -10.89
CA GLY A 35 2.99 6.15 -11.21
C GLY A 35 3.75 5.53 -10.01
N GLY A 36 3.14 5.48 -8.82
CA GLY A 36 3.73 4.92 -7.62
C GLY A 36 3.55 3.40 -7.52
N ILE A 37 2.49 2.85 -8.11
CA ILE A 37 2.25 1.40 -8.09
C ILE A 37 3.21 0.71 -9.07
N PRO A 38 4.01 -0.28 -8.62
CA PRO A 38 4.91 -1.01 -9.50
C PRO A 38 4.16 -1.67 -10.66
N TYR A 39 4.66 -1.45 -11.88
CA TYR A 39 4.06 -1.94 -13.12
C TYR A 39 3.75 -3.44 -13.12
N ASN A 40 4.54 -4.22 -12.38
CA ASN A 40 4.39 -5.67 -12.24
C ASN A 40 3.03 -6.04 -11.63
N PHE A 41 2.51 -5.25 -10.68
CA PHE A 41 1.18 -5.48 -10.10
C PHE A 41 0.06 -5.20 -11.12
N ILE A 42 0.23 -4.15 -11.92
CA ILE A 42 -0.74 -3.72 -12.93
C ILE A 42 -0.81 -4.74 -14.08
N ARG A 43 0.36 -5.08 -14.66
CA ARG A 43 0.44 -5.97 -15.84
C ARG A 43 -0.03 -7.39 -15.53
N ALA A 44 0.21 -7.86 -14.31
CA ALA A 44 -0.22 -9.18 -13.92
C ALA A 44 -1.75 -9.33 -13.85
N LYS A 45 -2.53 -8.22 -13.83
CA LYS A 45 -3.99 -8.19 -13.63
C LYS A 45 -4.48 -9.02 -12.44
N GLN A 46 -3.58 -9.35 -11.51
CA GLN A 46 -3.91 -10.19 -10.36
C GLN A 46 -4.70 -9.40 -9.32
N MET A 47 -4.60 -8.06 -9.34
CA MET A 47 -5.32 -7.15 -8.46
C MET A 47 -5.76 -5.90 -9.21
N PRO A 48 -6.97 -5.37 -8.93
CA PRO A 48 -7.33 -4.02 -9.35
C PRO A 48 -6.40 -2.99 -8.69
N ALA A 49 -5.80 -2.15 -9.53
CA ALA A 49 -4.89 -1.09 -9.14
C ALA A 49 -5.57 0.28 -9.30
N TYR A 50 -5.51 1.10 -8.26
CA TYR A 50 -6.11 2.42 -8.18
C TYR A 50 -5.02 3.47 -7.92
N GLU A 51 -4.75 4.31 -8.91
CA GLU A 51 -3.80 5.42 -8.80
C GLU A 51 -4.54 6.73 -8.53
N THR A 52 -5.38 6.73 -7.49
CA THR A 52 -6.32 7.83 -7.20
C THR A 52 -5.86 8.75 -6.07
N MET A 53 -4.72 8.47 -5.45
CA MET A 53 -4.23 9.21 -4.29
C MET A 53 -3.40 10.43 -4.71
N THR A 54 -3.40 11.47 -3.88
CA THR A 54 -2.50 12.62 -4.00
C THR A 54 -1.72 12.82 -2.71
N LYS A 55 -0.43 13.21 -2.82
CA LYS A 55 0.43 13.37 -1.63
C LYS A 55 -0.13 14.40 -0.65
N HIS A 56 -0.61 15.54 -1.16
CA HIS A 56 -1.10 16.65 -0.36
C HIS A 56 -2.42 16.35 0.37
N ASN A 57 -3.26 15.46 -0.16
CA ASN A 57 -4.58 15.13 0.41
C ASN A 57 -4.72 13.63 0.74
N THR A 58 -3.61 12.97 1.08
CA THR A 58 -3.56 11.51 1.26
C THR A 58 -4.68 10.96 2.15
N LEU A 59 -4.98 11.61 3.28
CA LEU A 59 -6.01 11.12 4.21
C LEU A 59 -7.44 11.30 3.67
N ASP A 60 -7.70 12.40 2.97
CA ASP A 60 -9.01 12.68 2.38
C ASP A 60 -9.27 11.73 1.21
N ASP A 61 -8.29 11.57 0.31
CA ASP A 61 -8.36 10.65 -0.82
C ASP A 61 -8.57 9.20 -0.34
N LEU A 62 -7.86 8.78 0.72
CA LEU A 62 -8.07 7.48 1.35
C LEU A 62 -9.50 7.34 1.86
N THR A 63 -10.00 8.35 2.59
CA THR A 63 -11.34 8.32 3.17
C THR A 63 -12.41 8.22 2.09
N VAL A 64 -12.28 8.98 1.00
CA VAL A 64 -13.19 8.91 -0.15
C VAL A 64 -13.15 7.52 -0.78
N PHE A 65 -11.96 7.01 -1.08
CA PHE A 65 -11.80 5.68 -1.66
C PHE A 65 -12.45 4.59 -0.81
N LEU A 66 -12.21 4.59 0.50
CA LEU A 66 -12.76 3.58 1.40
C LEU A 66 -14.29 3.66 1.52
N LYS A 67 -14.88 4.87 1.44
CA LYS A 67 -16.34 5.03 1.39
C LYS A 67 -16.92 4.46 0.10
N GLU A 68 -16.30 4.73 -1.04
CA GLU A 68 -16.77 4.26 -2.36
C GLU A 68 -16.55 2.77 -2.57
N THR A 69 -15.55 2.20 -1.90
CA THR A 69 -15.16 0.80 -2.09
C THR A 69 -15.54 -0.13 -0.94
N LYS A 70 -16.32 0.39 0.01
CA LYS A 70 -16.78 -0.34 1.19
C LYS A 70 -17.32 -1.73 0.83
N ASP A 71 -16.85 -2.75 1.55
CA ASP A 71 -17.27 -4.16 1.42
C ASP A 71 -16.96 -4.80 0.04
N ARG A 72 -16.23 -4.11 -0.86
CA ARG A 72 -15.85 -4.67 -2.18
C ARG A 72 -14.61 -5.55 -2.14
N PHE A 73 -13.76 -5.34 -1.14
CA PHE A 73 -12.47 -5.99 -1.00
C PHE A 73 -12.37 -6.65 0.37
N GLU A 74 -11.58 -7.71 0.45
CA GLU A 74 -11.23 -8.33 1.74
C GLU A 74 -9.92 -7.75 2.28
N ALA A 75 -9.07 -7.25 1.39
CA ALA A 75 -7.82 -6.58 1.75
C ALA A 75 -7.51 -5.43 0.81
N ILE A 76 -6.87 -4.40 1.36
CA ILE A 76 -6.45 -3.20 0.62
C ILE A 76 -4.96 -2.95 0.93
N ILE A 77 -4.16 -2.87 -0.13
CA ILE A 77 -2.75 -2.52 -0.07
C ILE A 77 -2.63 -1.02 -0.33
N LEU A 78 -2.20 -0.26 0.67
CA LEU A 78 -1.89 1.15 0.60
C LEU A 78 -0.42 1.30 0.18
N TYR A 79 -0.18 1.35 -1.14
CA TYR A 79 1.13 1.56 -1.75
C TYR A 79 1.42 3.06 -1.91
N ILE A 80 1.53 3.76 -0.79
CA ILE A 80 1.63 5.23 -0.76
C ILE A 80 2.95 5.72 -0.18
N ASP A 81 3.89 4.85 0.20
CA ASP A 81 5.22 5.25 0.69
C ASP A 81 5.19 6.48 1.62
N CYS A 82 4.25 6.47 2.56
CA CYS A 82 3.97 7.65 3.37
C CYS A 82 5.09 7.89 4.38
N GLU A 83 5.22 9.13 4.82
CA GLU A 83 6.09 9.47 5.95
C GLU A 83 5.61 8.77 7.24
N SER A 84 6.55 8.52 8.16
CA SER A 84 6.24 7.80 9.41
C SER A 84 5.18 8.50 10.26
N HIS A 85 5.08 9.83 10.18
CA HIS A 85 4.11 10.61 10.95
C HIS A 85 2.66 10.37 10.49
N LEU A 86 2.44 9.94 9.24
CA LEU A 86 1.10 9.66 8.69
C LEU A 86 0.54 8.31 9.12
N ILE A 87 1.36 7.42 9.68
CA ILE A 87 0.96 6.05 10.02
C ILE A 87 -0.22 6.03 10.99
N GLU A 88 -0.18 6.84 12.06
CA GLU A 88 -1.24 6.85 13.07
C GLU A 88 -2.55 7.41 12.50
N SER A 89 -2.48 8.46 11.69
CA SER A 89 -3.66 8.99 11.01
C SER A 89 -4.30 7.98 10.05
N ILE A 90 -3.48 7.23 9.29
CA ILE A 90 -3.97 6.19 8.39
C ILE A 90 -4.60 5.03 9.19
N LYS A 91 -4.00 4.62 10.31
CA LYS A 91 -4.62 3.65 11.23
C LYS A 91 -5.97 4.12 11.72
N ASP A 92 -6.07 5.39 12.12
CA ASP A 92 -7.32 5.96 12.63
C ASP A 92 -8.42 6.03 11.58
N VAL A 93 -8.09 6.35 10.32
CA VAL A 93 -9.04 6.32 9.20
C VAL A 93 -9.51 4.89 8.92
N THR A 94 -8.59 3.93 8.97
CA THR A 94 -8.87 2.54 8.57
C THR A 94 -9.47 1.66 9.67
N LYS A 95 -9.42 2.07 10.95
CA LYS A 95 -9.84 1.22 12.08
C LYS A 95 -11.31 0.79 12.06
N SER A 96 -12.18 1.57 11.42
CA SER A 96 -13.62 1.31 11.33
C SER A 96 -14.00 0.39 10.16
N TYR A 97 -13.03 0.08 9.30
CA TYR A 97 -13.20 -0.75 8.11
C TYR A 97 -12.84 -2.20 8.41
N LYS A 98 -13.56 -3.14 7.80
CA LYS A 98 -13.40 -4.59 8.06
C LYS A 98 -12.25 -5.19 7.25
N GLU A 99 -11.85 -4.49 6.20
CA GLU A 99 -10.81 -4.85 5.27
C GLU A 99 -9.46 -5.00 5.97
N HIS A 100 -8.66 -5.97 5.53
CA HIS A 100 -7.28 -6.10 5.99
C HIS A 100 -6.40 -5.09 5.27
N PHE A 101 -5.79 -4.18 6.01
CA PHE A 101 -4.90 -3.15 5.44
C PHE A 101 -3.43 -3.55 5.50
N ILE A 102 -2.74 -3.39 4.38
CA ILE A 102 -1.27 -3.47 4.26
C ILE A 102 -0.77 -2.09 3.86
N LEU A 103 0.02 -1.43 4.71
CA LEU A 103 0.55 -0.09 4.44
C LEU A 103 2.05 -0.17 4.13
N THR A 104 2.45 0.41 3.00
CA THR A 104 3.88 0.64 2.71
C THR A 104 4.33 1.99 3.23
N VAL A 105 5.47 2.01 3.89
CA VAL A 105 6.09 3.22 4.45
C VAL A 105 7.46 3.37 3.83
N TYR A 106 7.79 4.61 3.45
CA TYR A 106 9.13 4.94 2.97
C TYR A 106 10.12 4.92 4.14
N ASP A 107 11.30 4.34 3.93
CA ASP A 107 12.36 4.26 4.93
C ASP A 107 13.68 4.77 4.33
N GLU A 108 14.02 6.03 4.64
CA GLU A 108 15.23 6.71 4.16
C GLU A 108 16.52 5.99 4.58
N LYS A 109 16.53 5.34 5.76
CA LYS A 109 17.72 4.67 6.31
C LYS A 109 18.19 3.46 5.50
N VAL A 110 17.38 2.99 4.55
CA VAL A 110 17.75 1.88 3.66
C VAL A 110 18.50 2.37 2.41
N TYR A 111 18.38 3.65 2.03
CA TYR A 111 19.10 4.21 0.88
C TYR A 111 20.57 4.55 1.21
N GLU A 112 20.90 4.88 2.46
CA GLU A 112 22.31 5.08 2.88
C GLU A 112 23.17 3.82 2.70
N GLN A 113 22.58 2.62 2.65
CA GLN A 113 23.32 1.38 2.45
C GLN A 113 23.62 1.05 0.97
N VAL A 114 23.16 1.86 0.01
CA VAL A 114 23.36 1.61 -1.43
C VAL A 114 24.30 2.64 -2.07
N VAL A 115 25.02 3.41 -1.26
CA VAL A 115 26.06 4.34 -1.73
C VAL A 115 27.43 3.84 -1.27
N ASP A 116 27.83 2.66 -1.74
CA ASP A 116 29.22 2.34 -2.06
C ASP A 116 29.29 0.94 -2.69
N GLY A 117 29.84 0.86 -3.89
CA GLY A 117 29.96 -0.40 -4.61
C GLY A 117 30.39 -0.23 -6.06
N GLU A 118 31.59 0.34 -6.24
CA GLU A 118 32.49 0.37 -7.42
C GLU A 118 32.13 1.24 -8.63
#